data_AF-A0A4P2Q3Q9-F1
#
_entry.id   AF-A0A4P2Q3Q9-F1
#
_cell.length_a   1.000
_cell.length_b   1.000
_cell.length_c   1.000
_cell.angle_alpha   90.00
_cell.angle_beta   90.00
_cell.angle_gamma   90.00
#
_symmetry.space_group_name_H-M   'P 1'
#
loop_
_entity.id
_entity.type
_entity.pdbx_description
1 polymer ?
#
loop_
_entity_poly.entity_id
_entity_poly.type
_entity_poly.pdbx_seq_one_letter_code
_entity_poly.pdbx_strand_id
1 'polypeptide(L)'
;MSAEPPPVASGGAVPAEQHAGSGPGVTAEEMPPSAPREKITKPLLASEALMEDLAPIRPGQDAARIWCAAVGAGFLILGGLSIAGLRPDGVIAGPPAFVLGLVALFAALTSVSYRQRAIAMVVLGAIATLLGLRSTGSASDIGWGAARAVAATALPAALVFRSRYRAYTGARWLLVAAFLVSLPSFGEAVARLALLDPHLGQLGALMVVVAVLSSLTGFMGAETTGAGAFLAVTVVLAFTADLIIGGLAQLGHFSARDVASVLVGALAFAATAAITSLGLFQILAWRLAADARRINLHSPPSDKDGPDRRPPSGGEWLT
;
A
#
# COMPACT_ATOMS: atom_id res chain seq x y z
N MET A 1 -68.34 -32.22 -27.97
CA MET A 1 -68.59 -31.43 -26.75
C MET A 1 -69.22 -30.13 -27.22
N SER A 2 -70.49 -29.91 -26.89
CA SER A 2 -71.31 -28.78 -27.32
C SER A 2 -71.46 -27.73 -26.21
N ALA A 3 -71.98 -26.54 -26.58
CA ALA A 3 -72.49 -25.40 -25.80
C ALA A 3 -71.42 -24.37 -25.33
N GLU A 4 -71.60 -23.04 -25.29
CA GLU A 4 -72.59 -22.00 -25.71
C GLU A 4 -71.94 -20.61 -25.28
N PRO A 5 -72.35 -19.41 -25.79
CA PRO A 5 -71.62 -18.10 -25.81
C PRO A 5 -71.99 -17.19 -24.58
N PRO A 6 -72.05 -15.81 -24.53
CA PRO A 6 -71.73 -14.65 -25.40
C PRO A 6 -70.94 -13.50 -24.65
N PRO A 7 -71.26 -12.17 -24.67
CA PRO A 7 -70.93 -11.11 -25.64
C PRO A 7 -70.10 -9.90 -25.09
N VAL A 8 -69.99 -8.90 -25.98
CA VAL A 8 -69.43 -7.54 -25.97
C VAL A 8 -70.12 -6.54 -25.01
N ALA A 9 -69.31 -5.60 -24.49
CA ALA A 9 -69.54 -4.19 -24.11
C ALA A 9 -70.80 -3.70 -23.36
N SER A 10 -70.55 -2.77 -22.43
CA SER A 10 -71.06 -1.37 -22.37
C SER A 10 -71.02 -0.92 -20.90
N GLY A 11 -70.66 0.30 -20.51
CA GLY A 11 -70.49 1.56 -21.21
C GLY A 11 -70.61 2.68 -20.15
N GLY A 12 -69.99 3.82 -20.42
CA GLY A 12 -70.10 5.06 -19.63
C GLY A 12 -68.72 5.73 -19.50
N ALA A 13 -68.38 6.81 -20.19
CA ALA A 13 -69.18 7.76 -20.95
C ALA A 13 -68.32 8.43 -22.06
N VAL A 14 -68.99 8.80 -23.14
CA VAL A 14 -68.60 9.70 -24.26
C VAL A 14 -69.16 11.10 -23.86
N PRO A 15 -68.68 12.29 -24.31
CA PRO A 15 -68.27 12.60 -25.68
C PRO A 15 -67.07 13.55 -25.91
N ALA A 16 -66.68 13.53 -27.19
CA ALA A 16 -65.66 14.32 -27.86
C ALA A 16 -66.09 15.75 -28.21
N GLU A 17 -65.11 16.64 -28.24
CA GLU A 17 -64.97 17.91 -29.00
C GLU A 17 -63.52 18.38 -28.67
N GLN A 18 -62.68 19.02 -29.48
CA GLN A 18 -62.62 19.45 -30.87
C GLN A 18 -61.18 20.03 -31.05
N HIS A 19 -60.60 19.98 -32.24
CA HIS A 19 -59.28 20.57 -32.55
C HIS A 19 -59.27 22.11 -32.53
N ALA A 20 -58.20 22.72 -31.97
CA ALA A 20 -57.52 23.97 -32.38
C ALA A 20 -56.54 24.35 -31.25
N GLY A 21 -55.28 24.76 -31.41
CA GLY A 21 -54.42 25.08 -32.53
C GLY A 21 -53.06 25.57 -31.99
N SER A 22 -52.12 25.82 -32.89
CA SER A 22 -50.89 26.62 -32.71
C SER A 22 -49.66 25.96 -32.07
N GLY A 23 -48.76 25.45 -32.92
CA GLY A 23 -47.31 25.72 -32.74
C GLY A 23 -47.02 27.20 -33.08
N PRO A 24 -45.81 27.76 -32.83
CA PRO A 24 -44.56 27.20 -33.36
C PRO A 24 -43.29 27.43 -32.50
N GLY A 25 -42.19 26.79 -32.90
CA GLY A 25 -40.84 27.33 -32.70
C GLY A 25 -40.10 26.88 -31.44
N VAL A 26 -39.50 25.68 -31.47
CA VAL A 26 -38.30 25.44 -30.68
C VAL A 26 -37.12 25.84 -31.55
N THR A 27 -36.64 27.04 -31.28
CA THR A 27 -35.40 27.62 -31.76
C THR A 27 -34.24 26.68 -31.45
N ALA A 28 -33.37 26.50 -32.44
CA ALA A 28 -32.03 25.97 -32.24
C ALA A 28 -31.28 26.92 -31.31
N GLU A 29 -31.08 26.53 -30.05
CA GLU A 29 -30.29 27.28 -29.08
C GLU A 29 -29.05 26.45 -28.73
N GLU A 30 -28.00 26.75 -29.50
CA GLU A 30 -26.61 26.92 -29.08
C GLU A 30 -26.12 26.12 -27.85
N MET A 31 -25.38 25.03 -28.12
CA MET A 31 -24.49 24.37 -27.16
C MET A 31 -23.12 25.05 -27.23
N PRO A 32 -22.60 25.69 -26.15
CA PRO A 32 -21.58 25.05 -25.27
C PRO A 32 -21.52 25.69 -23.83
N PRO A 33 -20.55 25.36 -22.92
CA PRO A 33 -19.67 24.20 -22.78
C PRO A 33 -19.77 23.50 -21.39
N SER A 34 -19.27 22.25 -21.33
CA SER A 34 -18.62 21.65 -20.16
C SER A 34 -19.34 21.72 -18.79
N ALA A 35 -20.39 20.91 -18.61
CA ALA A 35 -20.79 20.53 -17.26
C ALA A 35 -19.69 19.66 -16.62
N PRO A 36 -19.22 19.97 -15.39
CA PRO A 36 -18.31 19.08 -14.68
C PRO A 36 -19.04 17.76 -14.45
N ARG A 37 -18.40 16.63 -14.79
CA ARG A 37 -18.89 15.30 -14.43
C ARG A 37 -18.96 15.21 -12.92
N GLU A 38 -20.14 15.51 -12.38
CA GLU A 38 -20.49 15.27 -11.00
C GLU A 38 -20.34 13.76 -10.78
N LYS A 39 -19.37 13.36 -9.97
CA LYS A 39 -19.25 11.98 -9.53
C LYS A 39 -20.49 11.69 -8.71
N ILE A 40 -21.48 11.05 -9.33
CA ILE A 40 -22.63 10.46 -8.65
C ILE A 40 -22.07 9.46 -7.64
N THR A 41 -21.87 9.94 -6.42
CA THR A 41 -21.43 9.16 -5.29
C THR A 41 -22.72 8.63 -4.70
N LYS A 42 -23.03 7.35 -4.93
CA LYS A 42 -24.21 6.71 -4.33
C LYS A 42 -24.18 6.98 -2.82
N PRO A 43 -25.30 7.37 -2.19
CA PRO A 43 -25.36 7.53 -0.75
C PRO A 43 -25.07 6.18 -0.12
N LEU A 44 -23.88 6.05 0.49
CA LEU A 44 -23.47 4.86 1.23
C LEU A 44 -24.34 4.77 2.48
N LEU A 45 -24.89 3.58 2.74
CA LEU A 45 -25.57 3.32 4.01
C LEU A 45 -24.57 3.48 5.16
N ALA A 46 -25.00 3.91 6.35
CA ALA A 46 -24.10 4.10 7.50
C ALA A 46 -23.30 2.83 7.85
N SER A 47 -23.88 1.65 7.61
CA SER A 47 -23.19 0.35 7.73
C SER A 47 -22.13 0.12 6.64
N GLU A 48 -22.36 0.59 5.41
CA GLU A 48 -21.38 0.53 4.31
C GLU A 48 -20.24 1.52 4.53
N ALA A 49 -20.51 2.71 5.08
CA ALA A 49 -19.49 3.66 5.48
C ALA A 49 -18.59 3.09 6.59
N LEU A 50 -19.20 2.47 7.62
CA LEU A 50 -18.46 1.79 8.69
C LEU A 50 -17.62 0.61 8.14
N MET A 51 -18.13 -0.09 7.13
CA MET A 51 -17.43 -1.21 6.48
C MET A 51 -16.29 -0.74 5.55
N GLU A 52 -16.44 0.40 4.87
CA GLU A 52 -15.37 1.05 4.09
C GLU A 52 -14.23 1.54 5.00
N ASP A 53 -14.56 2.03 6.20
CA ASP A 53 -13.56 2.41 7.21
C ASP A 53 -12.81 1.20 7.79
N LEU A 54 -13.53 0.09 8.05
CA LEU A 54 -12.94 -1.13 8.61
C LEU A 54 -12.11 -1.94 7.59
N ALA A 55 -12.46 -1.93 6.31
CA ALA A 55 -11.78 -2.72 5.28
C ALA A 55 -11.82 -2.04 3.89
N PRO A 56 -11.11 -0.92 3.67
CA PRO A 56 -11.23 -0.09 2.46
C PRO A 56 -10.93 -0.83 1.15
N ILE A 57 -11.61 -0.46 0.05
CA ILE A 57 -11.40 -1.03 -1.31
C ILE A 57 -10.09 -0.53 -1.91
N ARG A 58 -9.72 0.72 -1.60
CA ARG A 58 -8.51 1.38 -2.14
C ARG A 58 -7.68 2.00 -1.01
N PRO A 59 -7.12 1.17 -0.10
CA PRO A 59 -6.35 1.69 1.01
C PRO A 59 -5.16 2.49 0.50
N GLY A 60 -4.94 3.66 1.13
CA GLY A 60 -3.76 4.50 0.92
C GLY A 60 -3.65 5.10 -0.47
N GLN A 61 -4.76 5.26 -1.21
CA GLN A 61 -4.70 5.78 -2.59
C GLN A 61 -4.01 7.14 -2.67
N ASP A 62 -4.27 8.04 -1.73
CA ASP A 62 -3.68 9.38 -1.69
C ASP A 62 -2.27 9.37 -1.12
N ALA A 63 -2.04 8.60 -0.06
CA ALA A 63 -0.70 8.39 0.50
C ALA A 63 0.28 7.88 -0.57
N ALA A 64 -0.16 6.97 -1.45
CA ALA A 64 0.66 6.49 -2.55
C ALA A 64 1.05 7.58 -3.55
N ARG A 65 0.14 8.52 -3.85
CA ARG A 65 0.47 9.64 -4.75
C ARG A 65 1.51 10.54 -4.12
N ILE A 66 1.30 10.88 -2.85
CA ILE A 66 2.21 11.74 -2.09
C ILE A 66 3.60 11.10 -2.03
N TRP A 67 3.69 9.81 -1.66
CA TRP A 67 4.97 9.11 -1.59
C TRP A 67 5.63 8.94 -2.97
N CYS A 68 4.86 8.63 -4.02
CA CYS A 68 5.40 8.56 -5.38
C CYS A 68 5.92 9.91 -5.87
N ALA A 69 5.21 11.00 -5.56
CA ALA A 69 5.64 12.35 -5.89
C ALA A 69 6.89 12.76 -5.09
N ALA A 70 6.92 12.49 -3.78
CA ALA A 70 8.03 12.82 -2.90
C ALA A 70 9.31 12.07 -3.30
N VAL A 71 9.23 10.75 -3.51
CA VAL A 71 10.38 9.95 -3.93
C VAL A 71 10.77 10.26 -5.38
N GLY A 72 9.79 10.47 -6.27
CA GLY A 72 10.05 10.90 -7.64
C GLY A 72 10.82 12.22 -7.70
N ALA A 73 10.38 13.22 -6.92
CA ALA A 73 11.08 14.49 -6.78
C ALA A 73 12.48 14.31 -6.18
N GLY A 74 12.63 13.46 -5.16
CA GLY A 74 13.92 13.14 -4.56
C GLY A 74 14.91 12.54 -5.57
N PHE A 75 14.48 11.53 -6.33
CA PHE A 75 15.30 10.92 -7.39
C PHE A 75 15.61 11.90 -8.52
N LEU A 76 14.68 12.76 -8.89
CA LEU A 76 14.87 13.77 -9.92
C LEU A 76 15.90 14.82 -9.48
N ILE A 77 15.80 15.32 -8.24
CA ILE A 77 16.77 16.27 -7.68
C ILE A 77 18.15 15.62 -7.58
N LEU A 78 18.26 14.43 -6.99
CA LEU A 78 19.53 13.72 -6.82
C LEU A 78 20.17 13.33 -8.16
N GLY A 79 19.36 12.89 -9.13
CA GLY A 79 19.80 12.59 -10.49
C GLY A 79 20.23 13.84 -11.24
N GLY A 80 19.48 14.94 -11.13
CA GLY A 80 19.82 16.21 -11.76
C GLY A 80 21.12 16.81 -11.22
N LEU A 81 21.32 16.76 -9.89
CA LEU A 81 22.58 17.16 -9.24
C LEU A 81 23.77 16.32 -9.70
N SER A 82 23.52 15.03 -10.00
CA SER A 82 24.53 14.11 -10.52
C SER A 82 24.91 14.43 -11.96
N ILE A 83 23.93 14.74 -12.81
CA ILE A 83 24.15 15.14 -14.22
C ILE A 83 24.88 16.50 -14.29
N ALA A 84 24.58 17.42 -13.37
CA ALA A 84 25.24 18.72 -13.29
C ALA A 84 26.71 18.67 -12.80
N GLY A 85 27.25 17.48 -12.50
CA GLY A 85 28.62 17.32 -12.00
C GLY A 85 28.82 17.78 -10.56
N LEU A 86 27.76 18.20 -9.88
CA LEU A 86 27.77 18.63 -8.49
C LEU A 86 27.80 17.42 -7.53
N ARG A 87 27.51 16.20 -8.03
CA ARG A 87 27.64 14.96 -7.27
C ARG A 87 28.87 14.14 -7.70
N PRO A 88 29.76 13.83 -6.75
CA PRO A 88 31.05 13.21 -7.02
C PRO A 88 31.04 11.85 -7.74
N ASP A 89 30.03 11.00 -7.50
CA ASP A 89 29.95 9.65 -8.10
C ASP A 89 28.78 9.53 -9.11
N GLY A 90 28.34 10.68 -9.62
CA GLY A 90 27.06 10.87 -10.29
C GLY A 90 27.02 10.52 -11.79
N VAL A 91 28.15 10.31 -12.45
CA VAL A 91 28.16 10.22 -13.93
C VAL A 91 27.50 8.92 -14.43
N ILE A 92 27.67 7.81 -13.70
CA ILE A 92 27.15 6.49 -14.09
C ILE A 92 25.74 6.27 -13.52
N ALA A 93 25.49 6.67 -12.27
CA ALA A 93 24.22 6.44 -11.58
C ALA A 93 23.19 7.60 -11.72
N GLY A 94 23.62 8.78 -12.17
CA GLY A 94 22.80 9.98 -12.30
C GLY A 94 21.70 9.89 -13.36
N PRO A 95 22.03 9.55 -14.63
CA PRO A 95 21.04 9.42 -15.70
C PRO A 95 19.88 8.45 -15.37
N PRO A 96 20.12 7.22 -14.88
CA PRO A 96 19.01 6.32 -14.56
C PRO A 96 18.21 6.78 -13.35
N ALA A 97 18.83 7.38 -12.33
CA ALA A 97 18.11 7.96 -11.19
C ALA A 97 17.20 9.11 -11.62
N PHE A 98 17.67 9.97 -12.53
CA PHE A 98 16.88 11.07 -13.08
C PHE A 98 15.65 10.57 -13.87
N VAL A 99 15.85 9.56 -14.73
CA VAL A 99 14.75 8.94 -15.50
C VAL A 99 13.73 8.28 -14.57
N LEU A 100 14.19 7.53 -13.56
CA LEU A 100 13.30 6.93 -12.56
C LEU A 100 12.50 7.99 -11.79
N GLY A 101 13.13 9.11 -11.45
CA GLY A 101 12.47 10.26 -10.83
C GLY A 101 11.37 10.86 -11.70
N LEU A 102 11.66 11.06 -13.00
CA LEU A 102 10.66 11.54 -13.97
C LEU A 102 9.48 10.58 -14.12
N VAL A 103 9.75 9.28 -14.28
CA VAL A 103 8.68 8.28 -14.42
C VAL A 103 7.83 8.19 -13.16
N ALA A 104 8.46 8.23 -11.97
CA ALA A 104 7.74 8.24 -10.69
C ALA A 104 6.88 9.50 -10.52
N LEU A 105 7.39 10.67 -10.89
CA LEU A 105 6.65 11.93 -10.83
C LEU A 105 5.48 11.94 -11.82
N PHE A 106 5.71 11.45 -13.05
CA PHE A 106 4.66 11.29 -14.05
C PHE A 106 3.57 10.32 -13.59
N ALA A 107 3.94 9.19 -12.98
CA ALA A 107 3.00 8.24 -12.40
C ALA A 107 2.21 8.81 -11.21
N ALA A 108 2.77 9.78 -10.49
CA ALA A 108 2.09 10.48 -9.41
C ALA A 108 1.06 11.50 -9.92
N LEU A 109 1.37 12.19 -11.02
CA LEU A 109 0.55 13.25 -11.60
C LEU A 109 -0.57 12.73 -12.53
N THR A 110 -0.35 11.59 -13.18
CA THR A 110 -1.34 11.01 -14.10
C THR A 110 -2.48 10.30 -13.36
N SER A 111 -3.67 10.28 -13.97
CA SER A 111 -4.86 9.59 -13.47
C SER A 111 -4.78 8.07 -13.69
N VAL A 112 -3.73 7.45 -13.15
CA VAL A 112 -3.49 6.00 -13.27
C VAL A 112 -4.46 5.23 -12.37
N SER A 113 -4.93 4.08 -12.85
CA SER A 113 -5.75 3.18 -12.03
C SER A 113 -4.97 2.65 -10.82
N TYR A 114 -5.66 2.37 -9.71
CA TYR A 114 -5.04 1.88 -8.46
C TYR A 114 -4.08 0.69 -8.70
N ARG A 115 -4.49 -0.26 -9.57
CA ARG A 115 -3.70 -1.46 -9.91
C ARG A 115 -2.43 -1.11 -10.68
N GLN A 116 -2.55 -0.32 -11.74
CA GLN A 116 -1.43 0.05 -12.59
C GLN A 116 -0.38 0.83 -11.80
N ARG A 117 -0.81 1.71 -10.89
CA ARG A 117 0.11 2.47 -10.04
C ARG A 117 0.84 1.58 -9.04
N ALA A 118 0.15 0.63 -8.41
CA ALA A 118 0.77 -0.32 -7.50
C ALA A 118 1.85 -1.15 -8.21
N ILE A 119 1.55 -1.63 -9.43
CA ILE A 119 2.52 -2.33 -10.28
C ILE A 119 3.68 -1.40 -10.64
N ALA A 120 3.42 -0.16 -11.05
CA ALA A 120 4.47 0.80 -11.38
C ALA A 120 5.40 1.08 -10.18
N MET A 121 4.88 1.21 -8.98
CA MET A 121 5.67 1.39 -7.75
C MET A 121 6.62 0.21 -7.51
N VAL A 122 6.12 -1.02 -7.63
CA VAL A 122 6.94 -2.23 -7.48
C VAL A 122 8.00 -2.31 -8.57
N VAL A 123 7.64 -2.05 -9.84
CA VAL A 123 8.57 -2.09 -10.97
C VAL A 123 9.66 -1.03 -10.84
N LEU A 124 9.29 0.21 -10.52
CA LEU A 124 10.24 1.31 -10.33
C LEU A 124 11.21 1.02 -9.17
N GLY A 125 10.68 0.56 -8.04
CA GLY A 125 11.50 0.20 -6.88
C GLY A 125 12.40 -1.00 -7.15
N ALA A 126 11.93 -2.00 -7.89
CA ALA A 126 12.74 -3.14 -8.31
C ALA A 126 13.88 -2.73 -9.25
N ILE A 127 13.60 -1.89 -10.26
CA ILE A 127 14.62 -1.36 -11.18
C ILE A 127 15.66 -0.54 -10.40
N ALA A 128 15.22 0.36 -9.53
CA ALA A 128 16.10 1.18 -8.72
C ALA A 128 16.98 0.34 -7.78
N THR A 129 16.41 -0.69 -7.16
CA THR A 129 17.15 -1.64 -6.31
C THR A 129 18.18 -2.41 -7.12
N LEU A 130 17.81 -2.93 -8.30
CA LEU A 130 18.72 -3.65 -9.19
C LEU A 130 19.90 -2.79 -9.64
N LEU A 131 19.65 -1.52 -9.97
CA LEU A 131 20.70 -0.56 -10.30
C LEU A 131 21.63 -0.30 -9.11
N GLY A 132 21.07 -0.15 -7.91
CA GLY A 132 21.84 -0.02 -6.68
C GLY A 132 22.75 -1.23 -6.42
N LEU A 133 22.21 -2.44 -6.52
CA LEU A 133 22.97 -3.68 -6.32
C LEU A 133 24.08 -3.87 -7.35
N ARG A 134 23.86 -3.49 -8.61
CA ARG A 134 24.92 -3.57 -9.64
C ARG A 134 26.09 -2.63 -9.37
N SER A 135 25.87 -1.55 -8.62
CA SER A 135 26.93 -0.59 -8.28
C SER A 135 27.90 -1.08 -7.20
N THR A 136 27.57 -2.14 -6.45
CA THR A 136 28.40 -2.63 -5.32
C THR A 136 29.52 -3.59 -5.73
N GLY A 137 29.64 -3.96 -7.01
CA GLY A 137 30.83 -4.61 -7.59
C GLY A 137 31.00 -6.12 -7.34
N SER A 138 30.64 -6.66 -6.16
CA SER A 138 30.79 -8.09 -5.82
C SER A 138 29.50 -8.90 -5.94
N ALA A 139 29.59 -10.12 -6.47
CA ALA A 139 28.45 -11.05 -6.59
C ALA A 139 27.90 -11.52 -5.23
N SER A 140 28.77 -11.69 -4.22
CA SER A 140 28.34 -12.01 -2.84
C SER A 140 27.49 -10.89 -2.24
N ASP A 141 27.87 -9.65 -2.51
CA ASP A 141 27.26 -8.46 -1.94
C ASP A 141 25.93 -8.15 -2.63
N ILE A 142 25.80 -8.53 -3.92
CA ILE A 142 24.53 -8.53 -4.63
C ILE A 142 23.54 -9.51 -3.99
N GLY A 143 23.98 -10.71 -3.61
CA GLY A 143 23.12 -11.72 -3.00
C GLY A 143 22.54 -11.26 -1.66
N TRP A 144 23.40 -10.81 -0.75
CA TRP A 144 23.00 -10.29 0.55
C TRP A 144 22.21 -8.98 0.44
N GLY A 145 22.61 -8.08 -0.46
CA GLY A 145 21.89 -6.85 -0.74
C GLY A 145 20.48 -7.11 -1.29
N ALA A 146 20.30 -8.12 -2.15
CA ALA A 146 19.00 -8.53 -2.64
C ALA A 146 18.14 -9.09 -1.50
N ALA A 147 18.68 -10.00 -0.68
CA ALA A 147 17.97 -10.52 0.49
C ALA A 147 17.49 -9.40 1.42
N ARG A 148 18.35 -8.40 1.70
CA ARG A 148 18.01 -7.22 2.48
C ARG A 148 16.87 -6.42 1.84
N ALA A 149 16.96 -6.14 0.54
CA ALA A 149 15.93 -5.38 -0.16
C ALA A 149 14.58 -6.11 -0.17
N VAL A 150 14.59 -7.42 -0.35
CA VAL A 150 13.37 -8.23 -0.28
C VAL A 150 12.79 -8.21 1.15
N ALA A 151 13.62 -8.36 2.19
CA ALA A 151 13.17 -8.27 3.58
C ALA A 151 12.57 -6.89 3.91
N ALA A 152 13.25 -5.81 3.52
CA ALA A 152 12.83 -4.42 3.74
C ALA A 152 11.59 -4.01 2.93
N THR A 153 11.11 -4.86 2.01
CA THR A 153 9.90 -4.60 1.21
C THR A 153 8.75 -5.52 1.59
N ALA A 154 8.99 -6.83 1.64
CA ALA A 154 7.96 -7.83 1.92
C ALA A 154 7.41 -7.73 3.35
N LEU A 155 8.30 -7.55 4.33
CA LEU A 155 7.93 -7.56 5.74
C LEU A 155 7.11 -6.31 6.14
N PRO A 156 7.52 -5.08 5.76
CA PRO A 156 6.67 -3.90 5.92
C PRO A 156 5.33 -4.01 5.17
N ALA A 157 5.30 -4.53 3.94
CA ALA A 157 4.05 -4.69 3.19
C ALA A 157 3.06 -5.63 3.90
N ALA A 158 3.55 -6.76 4.42
CA ALA A 158 2.75 -7.71 5.17
C ALA A 158 2.26 -7.14 6.51
N LEU A 159 3.08 -6.36 7.22
CA LEU A 159 2.69 -5.71 8.47
C LEU A 159 1.60 -4.64 8.26
N VAL A 160 1.74 -3.82 7.22
CA VAL A 160 0.70 -2.83 6.85
C VAL A 160 -0.59 -3.57 6.46
N PHE A 161 -0.49 -4.64 5.66
CA PHE A 161 -1.63 -5.48 5.31
C PHE A 161 -2.31 -6.06 6.54
N ARG A 162 -1.54 -6.63 7.47
CA ARG A 162 -2.03 -7.21 8.72
C ARG A 162 -2.73 -6.17 9.60
N SER A 163 -2.21 -4.95 9.68
CA SER A 163 -2.81 -3.87 10.47
C SER A 163 -4.17 -3.41 9.92
N ARG A 164 -4.34 -3.42 8.59
CA ARG A 164 -5.57 -2.98 7.92
C ARG A 164 -6.61 -4.10 7.81
N TYR A 165 -6.19 -5.33 7.54
CA TYR A 165 -7.07 -6.49 7.38
C TYR A 165 -6.97 -7.43 8.59
N ARG A 166 -7.16 -6.86 9.80
CA ARG A 166 -6.90 -7.55 11.07
C ARG A 166 -7.79 -8.79 11.34
N ALA A 167 -8.99 -8.83 10.76
CA ALA A 167 -9.93 -9.94 10.92
C ALA A 167 -9.71 -11.07 9.89
N TYR A 168 -8.89 -10.85 8.87
CA TYR A 168 -8.67 -11.84 7.81
C TYR A 168 -7.65 -12.90 8.24
N THR A 169 -8.06 -14.16 8.34
CA THR A 169 -7.21 -15.28 8.74
C THR A 169 -5.97 -15.44 7.85
N GLY A 170 -6.12 -15.18 6.54
CA GLY A 170 -5.01 -15.24 5.58
C GLY A 170 -3.92 -14.18 5.80
N ALA A 171 -4.19 -13.10 6.54
CA ALA A 171 -3.20 -12.07 6.82
C ALA A 171 -2.03 -12.60 7.66
N ARG A 172 -2.27 -13.60 8.52
CA ARG A 172 -1.20 -14.25 9.30
C ARG A 172 -0.28 -15.06 8.40
N TRP A 173 -0.82 -15.79 7.43
CA TRP A 173 -0.02 -16.57 6.48
C TRP A 173 0.83 -15.68 5.58
N LEU A 174 0.33 -14.51 5.17
CA LEU A 174 1.14 -13.51 4.47
C LEU A 174 2.31 -13.01 5.32
N LEU A 175 2.07 -12.78 6.62
CA LEU A 175 3.13 -12.38 7.54
C LEU A 175 4.17 -13.51 7.70
N VAL A 176 3.74 -14.77 7.84
CA VAL A 176 4.64 -15.94 7.85
C VAL A 176 5.49 -15.98 6.58
N ALA A 177 4.87 -15.83 5.40
CA ALA A 177 5.60 -15.83 4.13
C ALA A 177 6.63 -14.69 4.07
N ALA A 178 6.27 -13.49 4.53
CA ALA A 178 7.20 -12.36 4.59
C ALA A 178 8.37 -12.62 5.55
N PHE A 179 8.11 -13.26 6.70
CA PHE A 179 9.17 -13.70 7.62
C PHE A 179 10.10 -14.72 6.97
N LEU A 180 9.56 -15.75 6.32
CA LEU A 180 10.36 -16.79 5.65
C LEU A 180 11.27 -16.18 4.58
N VAL A 181 10.75 -15.24 3.79
CA VAL A 181 11.53 -14.54 2.77
C VAL A 181 12.57 -13.60 3.39
N SER A 182 12.33 -13.08 4.60
CA SER A 182 13.30 -12.25 5.33
C SER A 182 14.42 -13.04 6.04
N LEU A 183 14.27 -14.38 6.17
CA LEU A 183 15.23 -15.22 6.90
C LEU A 183 16.68 -15.09 6.44
N PRO A 184 17.01 -15.01 5.13
CA PRO A 184 18.40 -14.88 4.71
C PRO A 184 19.03 -13.58 5.25
N SER A 185 18.31 -12.45 5.17
CA SER A 185 18.81 -11.17 5.67
C SER A 185 18.89 -11.14 7.21
N PHE A 186 17.93 -11.74 7.89
CA PHE A 186 17.98 -11.88 9.35
C PHE A 186 19.13 -12.78 9.80
N GLY A 187 19.34 -13.92 9.13
CA GLY A 187 20.44 -14.84 9.41
C GLY A 187 21.81 -14.19 9.21
N GLU A 188 21.96 -13.38 8.15
CA GLU A 188 23.17 -12.58 7.94
C GLU A 188 23.41 -11.59 9.09
N ALA A 189 22.38 -10.85 9.51
CA ALA A 189 22.49 -9.91 10.63
C ALA A 189 22.89 -10.63 11.93
N VAL A 190 22.26 -11.76 12.25
CA VAL A 190 22.61 -12.59 13.42
C VAL A 190 24.03 -13.13 13.31
N ALA A 191 24.45 -13.64 12.15
CA ALA A 191 25.80 -14.15 11.93
C ALA A 191 26.85 -13.05 12.14
N ARG A 192 26.58 -11.81 11.69
CA ARG A 192 27.47 -10.67 11.92
C ARG A 192 27.62 -10.34 13.41
N LEU A 193 26.55 -10.49 14.21
CA LEU A 193 26.62 -10.29 15.66
C LEU A 193 27.35 -11.43 16.38
N ALA A 194 27.19 -12.67 15.90
CA ALA A 194 27.66 -13.86 16.60
C ALA A 194 29.10 -14.26 16.26
N LEU A 195 29.56 -14.00 15.03
CA LEU A 195 30.80 -14.55 14.49
C LEU A 195 31.91 -13.51 14.26
N LEU A 196 31.58 -12.21 14.27
CA LEU A 196 32.56 -11.14 14.08
C LEU A 196 32.90 -10.50 15.43
N ASP A 197 34.14 -10.05 15.55
CA ASP A 197 34.61 -9.30 16.71
C ASP A 197 33.75 -8.05 16.95
N PRO A 198 33.50 -7.66 18.21
CA PRO A 198 32.62 -6.54 18.52
C PRO A 198 33.15 -5.24 17.91
N HIS A 199 32.39 -4.68 16.96
CA HIS A 199 32.70 -3.43 16.27
C HIS A 199 31.46 -2.53 16.18
N LEU A 200 31.65 -1.21 16.13
CA LEU A 200 30.55 -0.23 16.07
C LEU A 200 29.59 -0.46 14.89
N GLY A 201 30.08 -1.07 13.81
CA GLY A 201 29.27 -1.48 12.65
C GLY A 201 28.18 -2.51 12.97
N GLN A 202 28.25 -3.24 14.08
CA GLN A 202 27.24 -4.23 14.49
C GLN A 202 25.96 -3.60 15.05
N LEU A 203 25.99 -2.32 15.44
CA LEU A 203 24.80 -1.61 15.93
C LEU A 203 23.67 -1.61 14.90
N GLY A 204 24.02 -1.51 13.61
CA GLY A 204 23.10 -1.62 12.50
C GLY A 204 22.37 -2.97 12.47
N ALA A 205 23.14 -4.06 12.48
CA ALA A 205 22.62 -5.41 12.47
C ALA A 205 21.79 -5.72 13.73
N LEU A 206 22.17 -5.19 14.90
CA LEU A 206 21.37 -5.29 16.12
C LEU A 206 19.99 -4.64 15.95
N MET A 207 19.93 -3.44 15.36
CA MET A 207 18.66 -2.77 15.10
C MET A 207 17.78 -3.56 14.13
N VAL A 208 18.37 -4.19 13.10
CA VAL A 208 17.63 -5.08 12.19
C VAL A 208 17.06 -6.28 12.94
N VAL A 209 17.86 -6.95 13.76
CA VAL A 209 17.40 -8.09 14.57
C VAL A 209 16.26 -7.67 15.50
N VAL A 210 16.41 -6.55 16.22
CA VAL A 210 15.36 -6.02 17.11
C VAL A 210 14.09 -5.66 16.34
N ALA A 211 14.20 -5.03 15.18
CA ALA A 211 13.04 -4.66 14.37
C ALA A 211 12.30 -5.88 13.80
N VAL A 212 13.04 -6.88 13.30
CA VAL A 212 12.47 -8.14 12.81
C VAL A 212 11.81 -8.91 13.96
N LEU A 213 12.44 -9.02 15.13
CA LEU A 213 11.82 -9.66 16.29
C LEU A 213 10.59 -8.89 16.78
N SER A 214 10.64 -7.55 16.80
CA SER A 214 9.50 -6.70 17.17
C SER A 214 8.32 -6.90 16.21
N SER A 215 8.58 -7.22 14.94
CA SER A 215 7.51 -7.49 13.98
C SER A 215 6.72 -8.79 14.26
N LEU A 216 7.21 -9.67 15.15
CA LEU A 216 6.45 -10.83 15.63
C LEU A 216 5.18 -10.43 16.38
N THR A 217 5.14 -9.20 16.94
CA THR A 217 3.92 -8.65 17.53
C THR A 217 2.77 -8.54 16.51
N GLY A 218 3.05 -8.55 15.20
CA GLY A 218 2.04 -8.66 14.14
C GLY A 218 1.23 -9.96 14.17
N PHE A 219 1.71 -11.01 14.85
CA PHE A 219 0.97 -12.26 15.06
C PHE A 219 -0.07 -12.18 16.18
N MET A 220 -0.04 -11.14 17.02
CA MET A 220 -1.01 -10.97 18.09
C MET A 220 -2.46 -10.84 17.56
N GLY A 221 -3.42 -10.90 18.48
CA GLY A 221 -4.86 -10.82 18.18
C GLY A 221 -5.26 -9.52 17.47
N ALA A 222 -6.42 -9.52 16.81
CA ALA A 222 -6.91 -8.38 16.05
C ALA A 222 -6.96 -7.07 16.87
N GLU A 223 -7.18 -7.17 18.18
CA GLU A 223 -7.29 -6.01 19.09
C GLU A 223 -5.95 -5.31 19.39
N THR A 224 -4.81 -5.98 19.21
CA THR A 224 -3.49 -5.39 19.50
C THR A 224 -2.65 -5.13 18.25
N THR A 225 -3.10 -5.57 17.08
CA THR A 225 -2.36 -5.45 15.81
C THR A 225 -2.35 -4.06 15.14
N GLY A 226 -2.92 -3.04 15.79
CA GLY A 226 -2.87 -1.65 15.28
C GLY A 226 -1.45 -1.10 15.11
N ALA A 227 -0.47 -1.64 15.85
CA ALA A 227 0.93 -1.22 15.79
C ALA A 227 1.66 -1.63 14.49
N GLY A 228 1.08 -2.51 13.66
CA GLY A 228 1.74 -3.05 12.46
C GLY A 228 2.21 -1.98 11.46
N ALA A 229 1.47 -0.88 11.31
CA ALA A 229 1.87 0.23 10.44
C ALA A 229 3.13 0.96 10.96
N PHE A 230 3.27 1.14 12.27
CA PHE A 230 4.46 1.74 12.87
C PHE A 230 5.66 0.80 12.77
N LEU A 231 5.46 -0.49 13.03
CA LEU A 231 6.51 -1.50 12.87
C LEU A 231 7.01 -1.61 11.44
N ALA A 232 6.13 -1.45 10.45
CA ALA A 232 6.53 -1.40 9.05
C ALA A 232 7.54 -0.27 8.78
N VAL A 233 7.32 0.92 9.35
CA VAL A 233 8.26 2.05 9.27
C VAL A 233 9.55 1.72 10.02
N THR A 234 9.45 1.19 11.24
CA THR A 234 10.62 0.80 12.05
C THR A 234 11.52 -0.19 11.31
N VAL A 235 10.95 -1.16 10.61
CA VAL A 235 11.71 -2.15 9.83
C VAL A 235 12.47 -1.49 8.68
N VAL A 236 11.83 -0.61 7.91
CA VAL A 236 12.52 0.12 6.83
C VAL A 236 13.65 0.99 7.40
N LEU A 237 13.41 1.67 8.52
CA LEU A 237 14.42 2.50 9.18
C LEU A 237 15.57 1.67 9.74
N ALA A 238 15.31 0.50 10.31
CA ALA A 238 16.35 -0.38 10.85
C ALA A 238 17.28 -0.89 9.74
N PHE A 239 16.72 -1.35 8.61
CA PHE A 239 17.53 -1.74 7.45
C PHE A 239 18.30 -0.57 6.83
N THR A 240 17.72 0.62 6.84
CA THR A 240 18.39 1.85 6.38
C THR A 240 19.55 2.22 7.31
N ALA A 241 19.33 2.16 8.62
CA ALA A 241 20.33 2.45 9.63
C ALA A 241 21.49 1.43 9.57
N ASP A 242 21.19 0.16 9.32
CA ASP A 242 22.21 -0.87 9.06
C ASP A 242 23.10 -0.53 7.86
N LEU A 243 22.52 -0.03 6.76
CA LEU A 243 23.30 0.43 5.61
C LEU A 243 24.18 1.65 5.93
N ILE A 244 23.65 2.62 6.69
CA ILE A 244 24.41 3.82 7.07
C ILE A 244 25.57 3.42 7.99
N ILE A 245 25.29 2.68 9.05
CA ILE A 245 26.29 2.29 10.06
C ILE A 245 27.34 1.37 9.44
N GLY A 246 26.91 0.37 8.66
CA GLY A 246 27.81 -0.53 7.95
C GLY A 246 28.67 0.20 6.92
N GLY A 247 28.07 1.10 6.13
CA GLY A 247 28.79 1.89 5.13
C GLY A 247 29.81 2.83 5.76
N LEU A 248 29.44 3.56 6.82
CA LEU A 248 30.36 4.44 7.55
C LEU A 248 31.49 3.67 8.25
N ALA A 249 31.22 2.48 8.78
CA ALA A 249 32.23 1.64 9.43
C ALA A 249 33.27 1.08 8.45
N GLN A 250 32.95 1.01 7.16
CA GLN A 250 33.86 0.56 6.11
C GLN A 250 34.69 1.70 5.50
N LEU A 251 34.43 2.96 5.86
CA LEU A 251 35.20 4.09 5.37
C LEU A 251 36.60 4.08 6.01
N GLY A 252 37.63 3.91 5.18
CA GLY A 252 39.02 4.04 5.62
C GLY A 252 39.40 5.48 6.00
N HIS A 253 38.71 6.47 5.42
CA HIS A 253 38.85 7.90 5.74
C HIS A 253 37.49 8.59 5.71
N PHE A 254 37.23 9.46 6.69
CA PHE A 254 36.01 10.26 6.74
C PHE A 254 36.15 11.53 5.88
N SER A 255 35.93 11.38 4.57
CA SER A 255 35.71 12.53 3.68
C SER A 255 34.23 12.90 3.66
N ALA A 256 33.91 14.20 3.57
CA ALA A 256 32.52 14.67 3.41
C ALA A 256 31.84 14.04 2.18
N ARG A 257 32.63 13.76 1.14
CA ARG A 257 32.19 13.09 -0.09
C ARG A 257 31.73 11.65 0.15
N ASP A 258 32.50 10.88 0.90
CA ASP A 258 32.22 9.47 1.16
C ASP A 258 31.07 9.30 2.16
N VAL A 259 30.98 10.19 3.15
CA VAL A 259 29.82 10.25 4.03
C VAL A 259 28.55 10.60 3.24
N ALA A 260 28.63 11.58 2.34
CA ALA A 260 27.48 11.96 1.51
C ALA A 260 27.06 10.82 0.57
N SER A 261 27.99 10.04 0.00
CA SER A 261 27.65 8.92 -0.88
C SER A 261 26.92 7.81 -0.12
N VAL A 262 27.38 7.47 1.10
CA VAL A 262 26.70 6.50 1.99
C VAL A 262 25.29 6.98 2.36
N LEU A 263 25.14 8.23 2.79
CA LEU A 263 23.84 8.78 3.20
C LEU A 263 22.85 8.83 2.03
N VAL A 264 23.30 9.24 0.84
CA VAL A 264 22.41 9.26 -0.33
C VAL A 264 22.06 7.85 -0.79
N GLY A 265 22.99 6.90 -0.73
CA GLY A 265 22.70 5.49 -1.02
C GLY A 265 21.67 4.90 -0.07
N ALA A 266 21.81 5.15 1.23
CA ALA A 266 20.85 4.72 2.24
C ALA A 266 19.48 5.40 2.07
N LEU A 267 19.44 6.69 1.76
CA LEU A 267 18.19 7.40 1.47
C LEU A 267 17.49 6.84 0.22
N ALA A 268 18.25 6.56 -0.83
CA ALA A 268 17.72 5.92 -2.04
C ALA A 268 17.16 4.53 -1.73
N PHE A 269 17.87 3.73 -0.93
CA PHE A 269 17.39 2.42 -0.46
C PHE A 269 16.09 2.54 0.35
N ALA A 270 16.02 3.47 1.31
CA ALA A 270 14.83 3.69 2.12
C ALA A 270 13.63 4.07 1.25
N ALA A 271 13.84 4.97 0.29
CA ALA A 271 12.82 5.43 -0.64
C ALA A 271 12.30 4.31 -1.55
N THR A 272 13.20 3.48 -2.11
CA THR A 272 12.82 2.35 -2.98
C THR A 272 12.13 1.26 -2.17
N ALA A 273 12.63 0.93 -0.99
CA ALA A 273 12.03 -0.06 -0.10
C ALA A 273 10.61 0.37 0.31
N ALA A 274 10.43 1.64 0.72
CA ALA A 274 9.13 2.18 1.10
C ALA A 274 8.11 2.15 -0.04
N ILE A 275 8.50 2.60 -1.25
CA ILE A 275 7.60 2.59 -2.41
C ILE A 275 7.25 1.17 -2.85
N THR A 276 8.25 0.28 -2.91
CA THR A 276 8.02 -1.12 -3.30
C THR A 276 7.11 -1.81 -2.30
N SER A 277 7.33 -1.57 -0.99
CA SER A 277 6.46 -2.06 0.08
C SER A 277 5.02 -1.56 -0.06
N LEU A 278 4.83 -0.25 -0.29
CA LEU A 278 3.51 0.32 -0.51
C LEU A 278 2.83 -0.26 -1.76
N GLY A 279 3.57 -0.40 -2.87
CA GLY A 279 3.08 -1.02 -4.09
C GLY A 279 2.66 -2.47 -3.88
N LEU A 280 3.49 -3.25 -3.18
CA LEU A 280 3.21 -4.64 -2.84
C LEU A 280 1.98 -4.75 -1.94
N PHE A 281 1.87 -3.91 -0.91
CA PHE A 281 0.68 -3.80 -0.08
C PHE A 281 -0.58 -3.52 -0.90
N GLN A 282 -0.53 -2.59 -1.86
CA GLN A 282 -1.67 -2.28 -2.73
C GLN A 282 -2.05 -3.42 -3.66
N ILE A 283 -1.08 -4.20 -4.16
CA ILE A 283 -1.35 -5.40 -4.95
C ILE A 283 -2.04 -6.46 -4.09
N LEU A 284 -1.54 -6.69 -2.87
CA LEU A 284 -2.14 -7.63 -1.91
C LEU A 284 -3.56 -7.20 -1.53
N ALA A 285 -3.75 -5.92 -1.20
CA ALA A 285 -5.06 -5.34 -0.90
C ALA A 285 -6.01 -5.50 -2.08
N TRP A 286 -5.59 -5.18 -3.30
CA TRP A 286 -6.42 -5.35 -4.48
C TRP A 286 -6.85 -6.81 -4.69
N ARG A 287 -5.94 -7.77 -4.54
CA ARG A 287 -6.25 -9.19 -4.75
C ARG A 287 -7.11 -9.81 -3.65
N LEU A 288 -6.87 -9.44 -2.39
CA LEU A 288 -7.43 -10.15 -1.23
C LEU A 288 -8.55 -9.38 -0.52
N ALA A 289 -8.78 -8.09 -0.83
CA ALA A 289 -9.84 -7.31 -0.18
C ALA A 289 -11.24 -7.88 -0.41
N ALA A 290 -11.50 -8.49 -1.57
CA ALA A 290 -12.79 -9.11 -1.86
C ALA A 290 -13.08 -10.29 -0.93
N ASP A 291 -12.09 -11.14 -0.68
CA ASP A 291 -12.21 -12.29 0.22
C ASP A 291 -12.22 -11.88 1.69
N ALA A 292 -11.41 -10.88 2.05
CA ALA A 292 -11.37 -10.33 3.41
C ALA A 292 -12.72 -9.73 3.83
N ARG A 293 -13.50 -9.16 2.90
CA ARG A 293 -14.84 -8.63 3.15
C ARG A 293 -15.91 -9.70 3.32
N ARG A 294 -15.81 -10.82 2.59
CA ARG A 294 -16.78 -11.93 2.67
C ARG A 294 -16.77 -12.63 4.02
N ILE A 295 -15.57 -12.83 4.60
CA ILE A 295 -15.40 -13.56 5.86
C ILE A 295 -15.97 -12.78 7.06
N ASN A 296 -16.01 -11.45 6.98
CA ASN A 296 -16.43 -10.61 8.12
C ASN A 296 -17.96 -10.44 8.25
N LEU A 297 -18.75 -10.92 7.28
CA LEU A 297 -20.22 -10.78 7.29
C LEU A 297 -20.94 -11.89 8.08
N HIS A 298 -20.26 -13.02 8.34
CA HIS A 298 -20.88 -14.22 8.91
C HIS A 298 -20.06 -14.89 10.00
N SER A 299 -19.13 -14.18 10.64
CA SER A 299 -18.45 -14.74 11.81
C SER A 299 -19.52 -15.08 12.87
N PRO A 300 -19.70 -16.36 13.22
CA PRO A 300 -20.61 -16.73 14.30
C PRO A 300 -20.12 -16.03 15.58
N PRO A 301 -21.03 -15.56 16.45
CA PRO A 301 -20.65 -14.97 17.73
C PRO A 301 -19.67 -15.92 18.42
N SER A 302 -18.52 -15.39 18.81
CA SER A 302 -17.49 -16.16 19.51
C SER A 302 -18.11 -16.67 20.80
N ASP A 303 -18.11 -17.99 20.98
CA ASP A 303 -18.59 -18.76 22.15
C ASP A 303 -17.87 -18.41 23.48
N LYS A 304 -17.05 -17.35 23.47
CA LYS A 304 -16.41 -16.75 24.64
C LYS A 304 -17.30 -15.72 25.35
N ASP A 305 -18.28 -15.17 24.66
CA ASP A 305 -19.40 -14.48 25.29
C ASP A 305 -20.45 -15.55 25.57
N GLY A 306 -20.35 -16.16 26.76
CA GLY A 306 -21.31 -17.17 27.20
C GLY A 306 -22.77 -16.69 27.08
N PRO A 307 -23.74 -17.60 27.04
CA PRO A 307 -25.14 -17.25 26.80
C PRO A 307 -25.79 -16.61 28.04
N ASP A 308 -25.40 -15.40 28.38
CA ASP A 308 -26.19 -14.49 29.24
C ASP A 308 -27.12 -13.63 28.38
N ARG A 309 -27.75 -14.26 27.40
CA ARG A 309 -29.05 -13.82 26.86
C ARG A 309 -30.17 -14.51 27.63
N ARG A 310 -30.20 -14.34 28.96
CA ARG A 310 -31.46 -14.51 29.66
C ARG A 310 -32.31 -13.28 29.31
N PRO A 311 -33.52 -13.43 28.76
CA PRO A 311 -34.45 -12.31 28.71
C PRO A 311 -34.61 -11.79 30.16
N PRO A 312 -34.62 -10.46 30.38
CA PRO A 312 -34.83 -9.93 31.73
C PRO A 312 -36.14 -10.52 32.26
N SER A 313 -36.03 -11.29 33.34
CA SER A 313 -37.21 -11.82 34.02
C SER A 313 -38.05 -10.63 34.47
N GLY A 314 -39.37 -10.68 34.23
CA GLY A 314 -40.28 -9.53 34.25
C GLY A 314 -40.41 -8.72 35.56
N GLY A 315 -39.54 -8.94 36.56
CA GLY A 315 -39.45 -8.14 37.78
C GLY A 315 -38.43 -6.99 37.76
N GLU A 316 -37.52 -6.92 36.79
CA GLU A 316 -36.45 -5.89 36.76
C GLU A 316 -36.88 -4.54 36.16
N TRP A 317 -38.13 -4.43 35.67
CA TRP A 317 -38.67 -3.19 35.09
C TRP A 317 -39.44 -2.31 36.09
N LEU A 318 -39.49 -2.68 37.38
CA LEU A 318 -40.37 -2.07 38.37
C LEU A 318 -39.65 -1.50 39.62
N THR A 319 -38.38 -1.13 39.50
CA THR A 319 -37.68 -0.31 40.52
C THR A 319 -37.05 0.92 39.91
#